data_AF-A0A7S2KDB4-F1
#
_entry.id   AF-A0A7S2KDB4-F1
#
_cell.length_a   1.000
_cell.length_b   1.000
_cell.length_c   1.000
_cell.angle_alpha   90.00
_cell.angle_beta   90.00
_cell.angle_gamma   90.00
#
_symmetry.space_group_name_H-M   'P 1'
#
loop_
_entity.id
_entity.type
_entity.pdbx_description
1 polymer ?
#
loop_
_entity_poly.entity_id
_entity_poly.type
_entity_poly.pdbx_seq_one_letter_code
_entity_poly.pdbx_strand_id
1 'polypeptide(L)'
;MHLLDKAEDSGGLSDVDIASVKSWIVWANASLDQICFLETPDGKVYDTGLKKPNRRIETLNDILADKKYLLGDQFSLADVAVASYLLYVPQFFRDIDLSRWPNVVRYMKDCASREYYGKAFGENVQQFLIASLETMDGSKKQGMFGGLF
;
A
#
# COMPACT_ATOMS: atom_id res chain seq x y z
N MET A 1 -9.37 -17.89 1.95
CA MET A 1 -8.40 -18.82 2.56
C MET A 1 -7.76 -19.75 1.53
N HIS A 2 -8.50 -20.24 0.53
CA HIS A 2 -8.03 -21.17 -0.52
C HIS A 2 -6.67 -20.89 -1.21
N LEU A 3 -6.25 -19.62 -1.39
CA LEU A 3 -4.96 -19.30 -2.03
C LEU A 3 -3.76 -19.38 -1.07
N LEU A 4 -3.98 -19.18 0.23
CA LEU A 4 -2.97 -19.44 1.25
C LEU A 4 -2.72 -20.93 1.38
N ASP A 5 -3.81 -21.70 1.46
CA ASP A 5 -3.75 -23.16 1.60
C ASP A 5 -2.97 -23.80 0.42
N LYS A 6 -3.11 -23.27 -0.81
CA LYS A 6 -2.29 -23.70 -1.96
C LYS A 6 -0.81 -23.32 -1.88
N ALA A 7 -0.47 -22.24 -1.18
CA ALA A 7 0.92 -21.86 -0.90
C ALA A 7 1.51 -22.66 0.27
N GLU A 8 0.66 -23.20 1.16
CA GLU A 8 1.03 -24.16 2.19
C GLU A 8 1.40 -25.51 1.55
N ASP A 9 0.61 -25.99 0.58
CA ASP A 9 0.82 -27.25 -0.15
C ASP A 9 2.13 -27.31 -0.96
N SER A 10 2.75 -26.16 -1.27
CA SER A 10 4.05 -26.09 -1.95
C SER A 10 5.26 -26.17 -1.01
N GLY A 11 5.03 -26.38 0.30
CA GLY A 11 6.07 -26.75 1.27
C GLY A 11 6.96 -25.61 1.78
N GLY A 12 6.52 -24.35 1.64
CA GLY A 12 7.41 -23.19 1.78
C GLY A 12 7.32 -22.35 3.07
N LEU A 13 6.29 -22.51 3.92
CA LEU A 13 6.03 -21.59 5.05
C LEU A 13 5.80 -22.33 6.38
N SER A 14 6.34 -21.79 7.47
CA SER A 14 6.06 -22.32 8.82
C SER A 14 4.70 -21.86 9.34
N ASP A 15 4.14 -22.55 10.35
CA ASP A 15 2.90 -22.14 11.02
C ASP A 15 2.96 -20.70 11.55
N VAL A 16 4.14 -20.25 11.98
CA VAL A 16 4.38 -18.88 12.48
C VAL A 16 4.32 -17.87 11.33
N ASP A 17 4.90 -18.18 10.17
CA ASP A 17 4.83 -17.32 8.99
C ASP A 17 3.38 -17.18 8.50
N ILE A 18 2.66 -18.30 8.50
CA ILE A 18 1.24 -18.37 8.12
C ILE A 18 0.39 -17.52 9.09
N ALA A 19 0.59 -17.67 10.39
CA ALA A 19 -0.12 -16.87 11.39
C ALA A 19 0.17 -15.37 11.24
N SER A 20 1.43 -15.01 10.94
CA SER A 20 1.84 -13.63 10.70
C SER A 20 1.15 -13.04 9.47
N VAL A 21 1.11 -13.77 8.36
CA VAL A 21 0.37 -13.37 7.15
C VAL A 21 -1.13 -13.21 7.44
N LYS A 22 -1.74 -14.19 8.11
CA LYS A 22 -3.17 -14.15 8.47
C LYS A 22 -3.49 -12.93 9.35
N SER A 23 -2.60 -12.58 10.28
CA SER A 23 -2.80 -11.42 11.15
C SER A 23 -2.87 -10.09 10.37
N TRP A 24 -2.00 -9.90 9.37
CA TRP A 24 -2.02 -8.73 8.50
C TRP A 24 -3.27 -8.68 7.63
N ILE A 25 -3.72 -9.82 7.10
CA ILE A 25 -4.95 -9.91 6.29
C ILE A 25 -6.16 -9.51 7.13
N VAL A 26 -6.28 -10.06 8.35
CA VAL A 26 -7.38 -9.72 9.27
C VAL A 26 -7.34 -8.23 9.62
N TRP A 27 -6.17 -7.70 9.94
CA TRP A 27 -6.02 -6.28 10.25
C TRP A 27 -6.40 -5.38 9.06
N ALA A 28 -5.94 -5.71 7.85
CA ALA A 28 -6.27 -4.97 6.63
C ALA A 28 -7.77 -4.91 6.42
N ASN A 29 -8.44 -6.07 6.42
CA ASN A 29 -9.89 -6.14 6.19
C ASN A 29 -10.70 -5.46 7.29
N ALA A 30 -10.25 -5.54 8.55
CA ALA A 30 -10.98 -4.98 9.68
C ALA A 30 -10.72 -3.48 9.92
N SER A 31 -9.61 -2.94 9.40
CA SER A 31 -9.19 -1.56 9.68
C SER A 31 -9.08 -0.69 8.43
N LEU A 32 -8.44 -1.17 7.37
CA LEU A 32 -8.08 -0.31 6.24
C LEU A 32 -9.28 0.12 5.41
N ASP A 33 -10.33 -0.68 5.34
CA ASP A 33 -11.56 -0.32 4.64
C ASP A 33 -12.12 1.03 5.14
N GLN A 34 -12.41 1.11 6.44
CA GLN A 34 -12.93 2.33 7.08
C GLN A 34 -11.93 3.48 7.16
N ILE A 35 -10.62 3.17 7.13
CA ILE A 35 -9.57 4.20 7.14
C ILE A 35 -9.42 4.82 5.74
N CYS A 36 -9.42 3.99 4.70
CA CYS A 36 -9.18 4.40 3.33
C CYS A 36 -10.43 4.99 2.68
N PHE A 37 -11.62 4.52 3.03
CA PHE A 37 -12.87 4.87 2.37
C PHE A 37 -13.89 5.39 3.38
N LEU A 38 -14.24 6.66 3.25
CA LEU A 38 -15.34 7.27 3.98
C LEU A 38 -16.61 7.09 3.15
N GLU A 39 -17.58 6.42 3.73
CA GLU A 39 -18.83 6.05 3.06
C GLU A 39 -20.03 6.79 3.66
N THR A 40 -21.01 7.08 2.82
CA THR A 40 -22.35 7.48 3.25
C THR A 40 -23.10 6.27 3.84
N PRO A 41 -24.21 6.47 4.59
CA PRO A 41 -24.98 5.34 5.15
C PRO A 41 -25.52 4.34 4.11
N ASP A 42 -25.67 4.77 2.86
CA ASP A 42 -26.06 3.94 1.70
C ASP A 42 -24.86 3.27 0.98
N GLY A 43 -23.64 3.38 1.53
CA GLY A 43 -22.45 2.67 1.05
C GLY A 43 -21.69 3.36 -0.08
N LYS A 44 -21.95 4.65 -0.34
CA LYS A 44 -21.22 5.40 -1.38
C LYS A 44 -19.95 5.99 -0.80
N VAL A 45 -18.80 5.59 -1.34
CA VAL A 45 -17.50 6.20 -1.04
C VAL A 45 -17.50 7.65 -1.54
N TYR A 46 -17.24 8.61 -0.64
CA TYR A 46 -17.20 10.05 -0.98
C TYR A 46 -15.85 10.71 -0.69
N ASP A 47 -15.05 10.17 0.22
CA ASP A 47 -13.71 10.70 0.52
C ASP A 47 -12.82 9.60 1.17
N THR A 48 -11.60 9.96 1.55
CA THR A 48 -10.65 9.11 2.26
C THR A 48 -10.31 9.68 3.64
N GLY A 49 -10.18 8.80 4.64
CA GLY A 49 -9.69 9.18 5.96
C GLY A 49 -8.22 9.57 5.98
N LEU A 50 -7.46 9.25 4.92
CA LEU A 50 -6.02 9.49 4.84
C LEU A 50 -5.63 10.95 4.57
N LYS A 51 -6.58 11.85 4.32
CA LYS A 51 -6.32 13.29 4.25
C LYS A 51 -5.90 13.90 5.59
N LYS A 52 -6.12 13.19 6.70
CA LYS A 52 -5.83 13.63 8.07
C LYS A 52 -4.83 12.67 8.74
N PRO A 53 -4.11 13.11 9.78
CA PRO A 53 -3.30 12.21 10.60
C PRO A 53 -4.12 11.01 11.10
N ASN A 54 -3.50 9.84 11.13
CA ASN A 54 -4.13 8.59 11.54
C ASN A 54 -3.09 7.71 12.24
N ARG A 55 -3.30 7.46 13.54
CA ARG A 55 -2.36 6.72 14.38
C ARG A 55 -2.04 5.32 13.87
N ARG A 56 -2.99 4.63 13.24
CA ARG A 56 -2.75 3.26 12.72
C ARG A 56 -1.83 3.29 11.50
N ILE A 57 -1.94 4.32 10.66
CA ILE A 57 -1.07 4.51 9.50
C ILE A 57 0.30 5.04 9.93
N GLU A 58 0.37 5.85 10.98
CA GLU A 58 1.64 6.21 11.63
C GLU A 58 2.38 4.95 12.13
N THR A 59 1.70 4.07 12.87
CA THR A 59 2.29 2.79 13.30
C THR A 59 2.73 1.92 12.12
N LEU A 60 1.92 1.84 11.05
CA LEU A 60 2.32 1.12 9.84
C LEU A 60 3.58 1.73 9.21
N ASN A 61 3.65 3.06 9.14
CA ASN A 61 4.82 3.79 8.65
C ASN A 61 6.07 3.51 9.47
N ASP A 62 5.95 3.42 10.78
CA ASP A 62 7.06 3.10 11.68
C ASP A 62 7.54 1.65 11.50
N ILE A 63 6.62 0.68 11.38
CA ILE A 63 6.94 -0.72 11.08
C ILE A 63 7.68 -0.85 9.74
N LEU A 64 7.35 0.01 8.79
CA LEU A 64 7.93 0.02 7.45
C LEU A 64 9.25 0.79 7.38
N ALA A 65 9.71 1.43 8.46
CA ALA A 65 10.96 2.21 8.46
C ALA A 65 12.21 1.33 8.28
N ASP A 66 12.21 0.14 8.88
CA ASP A 66 13.33 -0.82 8.86
C ASP A 66 13.02 -2.07 8.03
N LYS A 67 11.87 -2.11 7.36
CA LYS A 67 11.43 -3.24 6.53
C LYS A 67 11.07 -2.82 5.12
N LYS A 68 11.49 -3.62 4.15
CA LYS A 68 11.10 -3.46 2.75
C LYS A 68 9.62 -3.80 2.53
N TYR A 69 9.17 -4.91 3.12
CA TYR A 69 7.80 -5.44 3.10
C TYR A 69 7.36 -5.81 4.53
N LEU A 70 6.08 -6.12 4.73
CA LEU A 70 5.49 -6.26 6.08
C LEU A 70 6.15 -7.34 6.94
N LEU A 71 6.62 -8.41 6.30
CA LEU A 71 7.25 -9.56 6.95
C LEU A 71 8.77 -9.64 6.69
N GLY A 72 9.40 -8.55 6.28
CA GLY A 72 10.85 -8.48 6.03
C GLY A 72 11.17 -8.08 4.59
N ASP A 73 12.14 -8.76 3.96
CA ASP A 73 12.63 -8.38 2.63
C ASP A 73 11.90 -9.04 1.47
N GLN A 74 11.11 -10.08 1.74
CA GLN A 74 10.37 -10.83 0.74
C GLN A 74 8.92 -10.41 0.70
N PHE A 75 8.41 -10.20 -0.51
CA PHE A 75 7.02 -9.88 -0.75
C PHE A 75 6.13 -11.10 -0.49
N SER A 76 5.01 -10.89 0.19
CA SER A 76 4.12 -11.93 0.70
C SER A 76 2.64 -11.60 0.48
N LEU A 77 1.75 -12.51 0.87
CA LEU A 77 0.30 -12.23 0.80
C LEU A 77 -0.14 -11.16 1.81
N ALA A 78 0.63 -10.93 2.89
CA ALA A 78 0.38 -9.79 3.78
C ALA A 78 0.45 -8.48 2.99
N ASP A 79 1.46 -8.37 2.10
CA ASP A 79 1.68 -7.16 1.32
C ASP A 79 0.58 -6.96 0.27
N VAL A 80 0.15 -8.05 -0.37
CA VAL A 80 -1.00 -8.03 -1.29
C VAL A 80 -2.24 -7.48 -0.57
N ALA A 81 -2.56 -7.99 0.62
CA ALA A 81 -3.75 -7.59 1.36
C ALA A 81 -3.71 -6.11 1.78
N VAL A 82 -2.59 -5.64 2.33
CA VAL A 82 -2.45 -4.25 2.80
C VAL A 82 -2.28 -3.27 1.65
N ALA A 83 -1.40 -3.55 0.69
CA ALA A 83 -1.09 -2.63 -0.40
C ALA A 83 -2.29 -2.40 -1.33
N SER A 84 -3.18 -3.39 -1.50
CA SER A 84 -4.37 -3.23 -2.34
C SER A 84 -5.27 -2.08 -1.85
N TYR A 85 -5.59 -2.06 -0.54
CA TYR A 85 -6.37 -0.97 0.06
C TYR A 85 -5.67 0.38 -0.06
N LEU A 86 -4.37 0.43 0.24
CA LEU A 86 -3.61 1.68 0.18
C LEU A 86 -3.53 2.22 -1.25
N LEU A 87 -3.28 1.37 -2.25
CA LEU A 87 -3.12 1.77 -3.64
C LEU A 87 -4.45 2.18 -4.30
N TYR A 88 -5.60 1.72 -3.81
CA TYR A 88 -6.88 2.25 -4.26
C TYR A 88 -7.08 3.73 -3.91
N VAL A 89 -6.46 4.22 -2.82
CA VAL A 89 -6.60 5.61 -2.40
C VAL A 89 -6.14 6.60 -3.49
N PRO A 90 -4.89 6.58 -3.98
CA PRO A 90 -4.49 7.49 -5.07
C PRO A 90 -5.19 7.19 -6.40
N GLN A 91 -5.73 5.98 -6.62
CA GLN A 91 -6.52 5.68 -7.82
C GLN A 91 -7.88 6.41 -7.81
N PHE A 92 -8.57 6.43 -6.66
CA PHE A 92 -9.88 7.08 -6.52
C PHE A 92 -9.79 8.56 -6.15
N PHE A 93 -8.76 8.96 -5.40
CA PHE A 93 -8.55 10.31 -4.90
C PHE A 93 -7.25 10.87 -5.47
N ARG A 94 -7.26 11.29 -6.74
CA ARG A 94 -6.04 11.65 -7.49
C ARG A 94 -5.22 12.79 -6.89
N ASP A 95 -5.85 13.68 -6.12
CA ASP A 95 -5.19 14.82 -5.47
C ASP A 95 -4.71 14.52 -4.04
N ILE A 96 -4.73 13.26 -3.60
CA ILE A 96 -4.26 12.87 -2.26
C ILE A 96 -2.76 13.11 -2.12
N ASP A 97 -2.33 13.61 -0.97
CA ASP A 97 -0.92 13.68 -0.58
C ASP A 97 -0.67 12.82 0.67
N LEU A 98 0.10 11.75 0.49
CA LEU A 98 0.47 10.81 1.55
C LEU A 98 1.91 11.01 2.03
N SER A 99 2.60 12.07 1.59
CA SER A 99 4.02 12.35 1.90
C SER A 99 4.35 12.42 3.40
N ARG A 100 3.35 12.63 4.26
CA ARG A 100 3.49 12.52 5.73
C ARG A 100 3.88 11.13 6.23
N TRP A 101 3.68 10.08 5.43
CA TRP A 101 4.05 8.70 5.74
C TRP A 101 5.01 8.17 4.67
N PRO A 102 6.28 8.63 4.67
CA PRO A 102 7.22 8.35 3.60
C PRO A 102 7.51 6.85 3.41
N ASN A 103 7.56 6.07 4.50
CA ASN A 103 7.80 4.63 4.40
C ASN A 103 6.59 3.90 3.81
N VAL A 104 5.37 4.39 4.08
CA VAL A 104 4.15 3.89 3.44
C VAL A 104 4.15 4.24 1.95
N VAL A 105 4.50 5.47 1.57
CA VAL A 105 4.60 5.89 0.17
C VAL A 105 5.63 5.04 -0.59
N ARG A 106 6.82 4.86 -0.03
CA ARG A 106 7.85 3.97 -0.59
C ARG A 106 7.33 2.54 -0.74
N TYR A 107 6.73 1.99 0.31
CA TYR A 107 6.16 0.64 0.30
C TYR A 107 5.07 0.48 -0.78
N MET A 108 4.16 1.45 -0.91
CA MET A 108 3.14 1.46 -1.96
C MET A 108 3.78 1.44 -3.35
N LYS A 109 4.83 2.24 -3.57
CA LYS A 109 5.57 2.31 -4.84
C LYS A 109 6.24 0.98 -5.15
N ASP A 110 6.89 0.35 -4.16
CA ASP A 110 7.55 -0.94 -4.31
C ASP A 110 6.55 -2.06 -4.65
N CYS A 111 5.34 -2.02 -4.07
CA CYS A 111 4.26 -2.95 -4.38
C CYS A 111 3.67 -2.72 -5.77
N ALA A 112 3.40 -1.47 -6.14
CA ALA A 112 2.87 -1.11 -7.46
C ALA A 112 3.87 -1.41 -8.58
N SER A 113 5.17 -1.29 -8.34
CA SER A 113 6.24 -1.53 -9.34
C SER A 113 6.44 -3.01 -9.69
N ARG A 114 5.76 -3.94 -9.03
CA ARG A 114 5.90 -5.37 -9.32
C ARG A 114 5.29 -5.72 -10.67
N GLU A 115 5.96 -6.58 -11.44
CA GLU A 115 5.56 -6.98 -12.81
C GLU A 115 4.07 -7.36 -12.93
N TYR A 116 3.57 -8.17 -11.99
CA TYR A 116 2.20 -8.69 -12.05
C TYR A 116 1.13 -7.69 -11.62
N TYR A 117 1.50 -6.53 -11.05
CA TYR A 117 0.52 -5.51 -10.69
C TYR A 117 -0.15 -4.94 -11.94
N GLY A 118 0.63 -4.59 -12.97
CA GLY A 118 0.12 -4.12 -14.25
C GLY A 118 -0.73 -5.17 -14.98
N LYS A 119 -0.40 -6.45 -14.84
CA LYS A 119 -1.21 -7.54 -15.39
C LYS A 119 -2.58 -7.68 -14.70
N ALA A 120 -2.64 -7.39 -13.40
CA ALA A 120 -3.87 -7.51 -12.61
C ALA A 120 -4.78 -6.27 -12.72
N PHE A 121 -4.21 -5.07 -12.72
CA PHE A 121 -4.94 -3.80 -12.63
C PHE A 121 -4.82 -2.91 -13.88
N GLY A 122 -4.01 -3.31 -14.85
CA GLY A 122 -3.71 -2.56 -16.07
C GLY A 122 -2.41 -1.75 -15.99
N GLU A 123 -1.63 -1.77 -17.07
CA GLU A 123 -0.34 -1.08 -17.15
C GLU A 123 -0.46 0.43 -16.97
N ASN A 124 -1.51 1.05 -17.51
CA ASN A 124 -1.78 2.48 -17.34
C ASN A 124 -2.02 2.85 -15.87
N VAL A 125 -2.75 2.00 -15.14
CA VAL A 125 -3.01 2.20 -13.70
C VAL A 125 -1.70 2.08 -12.91
N GLN A 126 -0.89 1.07 -13.23
CA GLN A 126 0.41 0.88 -12.62
C GLN A 126 1.33 2.09 -12.83
N GLN A 127 1.46 2.57 -14.06
CA GLN A 127 2.29 3.73 -14.39
C GLN A 127 1.81 5.00 -13.69
N PHE A 128 0.49 5.24 -13.67
CA PHE A 128 -0.10 6.37 -12.94
C PHE A 128 0.23 6.33 -11.44
N LEU A 129 0.07 5.17 -10.81
CA LEU A 129 0.37 4.97 -9.40
C LEU A 129 1.84 5.25 -9.09
N ILE A 130 2.75 4.66 -9.85
CA ILE A 130 4.20 4.85 -9.66
C ILE A 130 4.55 6.33 -9.78
N ALA A 131 4.08 7.01 -10.84
CA ALA A 131 4.35 8.43 -11.05
C ALA A 131 3.79 9.33 -9.93
N SER A 132 2.60 9.02 -9.42
CA SER A 132 1.97 9.74 -8.31
C SER A 132 2.77 9.56 -7.02
N LEU A 133 3.17 8.32 -6.72
CA LEU A 133 3.92 7.98 -5.51
C LEU A 133 5.36 8.52 -5.53
N GLU A 134 6.04 8.53 -6.68
CA GLU A 134 7.34 9.18 -6.84
C GLU A 134 7.31 10.68 -6.53
N THR A 135 6.18 11.33 -6.83
CA THR A 135 5.98 12.76 -6.53
C THR A 135 5.86 12.98 -5.01
N MET A 136 5.13 12.10 -4.32
CA MET A 136 4.96 12.14 -2.86
C MET A 136 6.24 11.76 -2.10
N ASP A 137 7.04 10.83 -2.64
CA ASP A 137 8.33 10.37 -2.10
C ASP A 137 9.44 11.43 -2.25
N GLY A 138 9.15 12.59 -2.85
CA GLY A 138 10.12 13.66 -3.05
C GLY A 138 11.18 13.39 -4.13
N SER A 139 11.15 12.21 -4.78
CA SER A 139 12.10 11.79 -5.82
C SER A 139 12.09 12.72 -7.05
N LYS A 140 11.00 13.47 -7.29
CA LYS A 140 10.90 14.47 -8.38
C LYS A 140 11.24 15.92 -7.99
N LYS A 141 11.57 16.24 -6.73
CA LYS A 141 11.85 17.63 -6.32
C LYS A 141 13.22 18.17 -6.77
N GLN A 142 14.10 17.34 -7.33
CA GLN A 142 15.48 17.74 -7.69
C GLN A 142 15.64 18.33 -9.12
N GLY A 143 14.56 18.50 -9.89
CA GLY A 143 14.62 18.98 -11.28
C GLY A 143 14.21 20.44 -11.52
N MET A 144 13.67 21.15 -10.52
CA MET A 144 13.01 22.46 -10.74
C MET A 144 13.64 23.63 -9.96
N PHE A 145 14.92 23.54 -9.62
CA PHE A 145 15.68 24.63 -8.97
C PHE A 145 17.09 24.86 -9.55
N GLY A 146 17.38 24.33 -10.74
CA GLY A 146 18.72 24.37 -11.35
C GLY A 146 18.92 25.35 -12.51
N GLY A 147 17.97 26.24 -12.79
CA GLY A 147 18.03 27.09 -13.99
C GLY A 147 17.48 28.49 -13.77
N LEU A 148 18.05 29.25 -12.84
CA LEU A 148 17.89 30.71 -12.82
C LEU A 148 18.97 31.37 -11.95
N PHE A 149 20.24 31.28 -12.36
CA PHE A 149 21.30 32.26 -12.05
C PHE A 149 22.33 32.22 -13.18
#